data_AF-Q4SPE8-F1
#
_entry.id   AF-Q4SPE8-F1
#
_cell.length_a   1.000
_cell.length_b   1.000
_cell.length_c   1.000
_cell.angle_alpha   90.00
_cell.angle_beta   90.00
_cell.angle_gamma   90.00
#
_symmetry.space_group_name_H-M   'P 1'
#
loop_
_entity.id
_entity.type
_entity.pdbx_description
1 polymer ?
#
loop_
_entity_poly.entity_id
_entity_poly.type
_entity_poly.pdbx_seq_one_letter_code
_entity_poly.pdbx_strand_id
1 'polypeptide(L)'
;AGQKICRRGTERPCYKVSYIHDSRRRLTFEDASRACRVEGGELLSIETESEQRLVERFIHQLQAADGDFWIGLRRSPERYPAGASPVCPSQYYWLDGSKAKYRNWHWDEPSCGGEMCVVLYYQPSAPPDEDGRFLFQWNDNNCNSKNNFVCKYSE
;
A
#
# COMPACT_ATOMS: atom_id res chain seq x y z
N ALA A 1 10.12 -12.11 -7.35
CA ALA A 1 9.37 -13.35 -7.04
C ALA A 1 8.52 -13.05 -5.81
N GLY A 2 7.27 -13.51 -5.74
CA GLY A 2 6.41 -13.31 -4.56
C GLY A 2 5.62 -14.57 -4.30
N GLN A 3 5.61 -15.05 -3.05
CA GLN A 3 4.81 -16.20 -2.65
C GLN A 3 3.43 -15.72 -2.18
N LYS A 4 2.38 -16.44 -2.59
CA LYS A 4 1.03 -16.21 -2.07
C LYS A 4 0.92 -16.85 -0.69
N ILE A 5 0.60 -16.06 0.33
CA ILE A 5 0.49 -16.46 1.73
C ILE A 5 -0.94 -16.23 2.18
N CYS A 6 -1.65 -17.29 2.56
CA CYS A 6 -3.02 -17.24 3.05
C CYS A 6 -3.06 -17.28 4.58
N ARG A 7 -4.14 -16.75 5.17
CA ARG A 7 -4.39 -16.94 6.60
C ARG A 7 -4.48 -18.44 6.89
N ARG A 8 -3.69 -18.93 7.85
CA ARG A 8 -3.63 -20.37 8.20
C ARG A 8 -3.39 -21.33 7.00
N GLY A 9 -2.77 -20.85 5.92
CA GLY A 9 -2.39 -21.68 4.76
C GLY A 9 -3.44 -21.77 3.64
N THR A 10 -4.74 -21.73 3.95
CA THR A 10 -5.81 -21.81 2.93
C THR A 10 -7.01 -20.89 3.18
N GLU A 11 -7.14 -20.29 4.37
CA GLU A 11 -8.25 -19.36 4.65
C GLU A 11 -8.00 -18.02 3.94
N ARG A 12 -9.06 -17.49 3.33
CA ARG A 12 -9.05 -16.18 2.70
C ARG A 12 -9.27 -15.07 3.74
N PRO A 13 -8.79 -13.85 3.49
CA PRO A 13 -8.02 -13.42 2.31
C PRO A 13 -6.59 -14.00 2.28
N CYS A 14 -6.06 -14.17 1.07
CA CYS A 14 -4.63 -14.44 0.84
C CYS A 14 -3.92 -13.17 0.39
N TYR A 15 -2.61 -13.11 0.62
CA TYR A 15 -1.77 -11.97 0.31
C TYR A 15 -0.59 -12.40 -0.54
N LYS A 16 -0.10 -11.55 -1.43
CA LYS A 16 1.16 -11.78 -2.15
C LYS A 16 1.97 -10.50 -2.09
N VAL A 17 3.11 -10.57 -1.42
CA VAL A 17 4.07 -9.47 -1.38
C VAL A 17 5.02 -9.64 -2.56
N SER A 18 5.04 -8.65 -3.44
CA SER A 18 5.88 -8.62 -4.63
C SER A 18 7.03 -7.66 -4.43
N TYR A 19 8.19 -8.22 -4.08
CA TYR A 19 9.44 -7.48 -3.90
C TYR A 19 10.36 -7.65 -5.11
N ILE A 20 10.93 -6.53 -5.59
CA ILE A 20 11.77 -6.44 -6.79
C ILE A 20 13.10 -5.76 -6.41
N HIS A 21 14.19 -6.53 -6.48
CA HIS A 21 15.54 -6.07 -6.13
C HIS A 21 16.03 -4.92 -7.03
N ASP A 22 15.88 -5.04 -8.36
CA ASP A 22 16.24 -3.95 -9.28
C ASP A 22 15.15 -2.89 -9.26
N SER A 23 15.43 -1.74 -8.63
CA SER A 23 14.50 -0.62 -8.51
C SER A 23 13.97 -0.12 -9.85
N ARG A 24 14.73 -0.27 -10.95
CA ARG A 24 14.30 0.15 -12.30
C ARG A 24 13.16 -0.71 -12.85
N ARG A 25 13.03 -1.94 -12.33
CA ARG A 25 12.01 -2.93 -12.70
C ARG A 25 10.79 -2.91 -11.79
N ARG A 26 10.79 -2.09 -10.73
CA ARG A 26 9.62 -1.83 -9.90
C ARG A 26 8.51 -1.18 -10.72
N LEU A 27 7.29 -1.24 -10.21
CA LEU A 27 6.09 -0.90 -10.98
C LEU A 27 5.48 0.42 -10.51
N THR A 28 4.86 1.12 -11.46
CA THR A 28 3.94 2.21 -11.16
C THR A 28 2.69 1.67 -10.47
N PHE A 29 1.89 2.56 -9.89
CA PHE A 29 0.66 2.16 -9.21
C PHE A 29 -0.30 1.42 -10.14
N GLU A 30 -0.53 1.94 -11.35
CA GLU A 30 -1.41 1.34 -12.35
C GLU A 30 -0.90 -0.03 -12.83
N ASP A 31 0.41 -0.18 -12.98
CA ASP A 31 1.01 -1.45 -13.39
C ASP A 31 0.94 -2.50 -12.27
N ALA A 32 1.14 -2.09 -11.02
CA ALA A 32 1.00 -2.95 -9.85
C ALA A 32 -0.45 -3.42 -9.64
N SER A 33 -1.44 -2.51 -9.76
CA SER A 33 -2.87 -2.88 -9.71
C SER A 33 -3.23 -3.87 -10.82
N ARG A 34 -2.77 -3.62 -12.05
CA ARG A 34 -2.97 -4.56 -13.16
C ARG A 34 -2.34 -5.92 -12.88
N ALA A 35 -1.13 -5.96 -12.31
CA ALA A 35 -0.47 -7.21 -11.95
C ALA A 35 -1.27 -8.03 -10.92
N CYS A 36 -1.85 -7.38 -9.90
CA CYS A 36 -2.73 -8.06 -8.95
C CYS A 36 -4.01 -8.59 -9.62
N ARG A 37 -4.66 -7.79 -10.48
CA ARG A 37 -5.90 -8.15 -11.18
C ARG A 37 -5.76 -9.32 -12.13
N VAL A 38 -4.64 -9.40 -12.85
CA VAL A 38 -4.36 -10.54 -13.75
C VAL A 38 -4.30 -11.88 -12.99
N GLU A 39 -3.92 -11.86 -11.71
CA GLU A 39 -3.91 -13.04 -10.84
C GLU A 39 -5.22 -13.22 -10.02
N GLY A 40 -6.27 -12.45 -10.34
CA GLY A 40 -7.57 -12.52 -9.65
C GLY A 40 -7.59 -11.87 -8.26
N GLY A 41 -6.68 -10.93 -7.99
CA GLY A 41 -6.66 -10.12 -6.77
C GLY A 41 -6.81 -8.63 -7.05
N GLU A 42 -6.59 -7.82 -6.03
CA GLU A 42 -6.45 -6.37 -6.14
C GLU A 42 -5.26 -5.92 -5.29
N LEU A 43 -4.76 -4.71 -5.49
CA LEU A 43 -3.83 -4.11 -4.53
C LEU A 43 -4.46 -4.14 -3.12
N LEU A 44 -3.61 -4.37 -2.13
CA LEU A 44 -3.99 -4.60 -0.73
C LEU A 44 -4.92 -3.51 -0.19
N SER A 45 -6.12 -3.89 0.25
CA SER A 45 -6.89 -3.13 1.22
C SER A 45 -6.50 -3.50 2.65
N ILE A 46 -6.48 -2.53 3.56
CA ILE A 46 -6.19 -2.77 4.98
C ILE A 46 -7.40 -2.34 5.80
N GLU A 47 -8.15 -3.33 6.29
CA GLU A 47 -9.43 -3.15 6.94
C GLU A 47 -9.31 -2.98 8.45
N THR A 48 -8.28 -3.57 9.04
CA THR A 48 -8.04 -3.56 10.48
C THR A 48 -6.56 -3.45 10.82
N GLU A 49 -6.27 -2.98 12.03
CA GLU A 49 -4.92 -2.97 12.59
C GLU A 49 -4.28 -4.37 12.65
N SER A 50 -5.09 -5.43 12.83
CA SER A 50 -4.61 -6.81 12.82
C SER A 50 -4.18 -7.28 11.43
N GLU A 51 -4.83 -6.78 10.37
CA GLU A 51 -4.43 -7.02 8.98
C GLU A 51 -3.15 -6.26 8.64
N GLN A 52 -3.03 -4.99 9.07
CA GLN A 52 -1.79 -4.21 8.98
C GLN A 52 -0.61 -5.02 9.57
N ARG A 53 -0.70 -5.41 10.85
CA ARG A 53 0.35 -6.20 11.53
C ARG A 53 0.66 -7.53 10.84
N LEU A 54 -0.32 -8.15 10.18
CA LEU A 54 -0.09 -9.40 9.45
C LEU A 54 0.79 -9.15 8.22
N VAL A 55 0.50 -8.12 7.45
CA VAL A 55 1.25 -7.75 6.24
C VAL A 55 2.66 -7.28 6.60
N GLU A 56 2.82 -6.49 7.66
CA GLU A 56 4.12 -6.06 8.18
C GLU A 56 5.03 -7.26 8.47
N ARG A 57 4.50 -8.28 9.16
CA ARG A 57 5.25 -9.51 9.45
C ARG A 57 5.66 -10.24 8.16
N PHE A 58 4.79 -10.31 7.16
CA PHE A 58 5.13 -10.95 5.89
C PHE A 58 6.25 -10.19 5.17
N ILE A 59 6.20 -8.86 5.13
CA ILE A 59 7.26 -8.07 4.49
C ILE A 59 8.58 -8.22 5.25
N HIS A 60 8.57 -8.18 6.59
CA HIS A 60 9.76 -8.41 7.40
C HIS A 60 10.42 -9.78 7.17
N GLN A 61 9.61 -10.84 7.07
CA GLN A 61 10.11 -12.20 6.84
C GLN A 61 10.79 -12.38 5.49
N LEU A 62 10.48 -11.54 4.50
CA LEU A 62 11.14 -11.56 3.20
C LEU A 62 12.55 -10.96 3.22
N GLN A 63 12.93 -10.26 4.30
CA GLN A 63 14.20 -9.53 4.40
C GLN A 63 14.48 -8.67 3.16
N ALA A 64 13.42 -7.99 2.69
CA ALA A 64 13.51 -7.07 1.57
C ALA A 64 14.49 -5.93 1.89
N ALA A 65 15.29 -5.49 0.91
CA ALA A 65 16.01 -4.22 1.01
C ALA A 65 15.04 -3.04 0.83
N ASP A 66 15.52 -1.82 1.06
CA ASP A 66 14.71 -0.61 1.03
C ASP A 66 13.88 -0.46 -0.25
N GLY A 67 12.66 0.02 -0.06
CA GLY A 67 11.70 0.27 -1.12
C GLY A 67 10.27 0.06 -0.66
N ASP A 68 9.49 1.12 -0.79
CA ASP A 68 8.09 1.17 -0.40
C ASP A 68 7.21 0.15 -1.14
N PHE A 69 6.03 -0.12 -0.59
CA PHE A 69 5.06 -1.05 -1.15
C PHE A 69 3.73 -0.37 -1.46
N TRP A 70 3.31 -0.38 -2.72
CA TRP A 70 1.96 0.05 -3.11
C TRP A 70 0.88 -0.77 -2.40
N ILE A 71 -0.13 -0.06 -1.91
CA ILE A 71 -1.40 -0.60 -1.42
C ILE A 71 -2.57 0.00 -2.21
N GLY A 72 -3.75 -0.61 -2.10
CA GLY A 72 -4.90 -0.30 -2.95
C GLY A 72 -5.67 0.96 -2.59
N LEU A 73 -5.05 1.93 -1.92
CA LEU A 73 -5.68 3.19 -1.53
C LEU A 73 -5.29 4.30 -2.50
N ARG A 74 -6.28 5.02 -3.04
CA ARG A 74 -6.05 6.11 -4.00
C ARG A 74 -7.03 7.26 -3.79
N ARG A 75 -6.57 8.50 -4.03
CA ARG A 75 -7.43 9.69 -4.08
C ARG A 75 -8.07 9.86 -5.44
N SER A 76 -9.35 10.21 -5.48
CA SER A 76 -10.05 10.53 -6.72
C SER A 76 -9.79 12.00 -7.11
N PRO A 77 -9.29 12.30 -8.31
CA PRO A 77 -9.13 13.70 -8.76
C PRO A 77 -10.49 14.40 -8.98
N GLU A 78 -11.55 13.65 -9.27
CA GLU A 78 -12.84 14.18 -9.76
C GLU A 78 -13.94 14.29 -8.69
N ARG A 79 -13.72 13.80 -7.46
CA ARG A 79 -14.83 13.69 -6.49
C ARG A 79 -15.22 14.99 -5.80
N TYR A 80 -14.46 16.07 -5.98
CA TYR A 80 -14.74 17.33 -5.27
C TYR A 80 -14.55 18.56 -6.17
N PRO A 81 -15.63 19.32 -6.44
CA PRO A 81 -15.53 20.57 -7.19
C PRO A 81 -14.72 21.61 -6.38
N ALA A 82 -14.04 22.50 -7.11
CA ALA A 82 -13.35 23.65 -6.54
C ALA A 82 -14.32 24.43 -5.62
N GLY A 83 -13.96 24.57 -4.33
CA GLY A 83 -14.76 25.29 -3.33
C GLY A 83 -15.45 24.42 -2.27
N ALA A 84 -15.51 23.11 -2.45
CA ALA A 84 -15.72 22.19 -1.33
C ALA A 84 -14.34 21.79 -0.78
N SER A 85 -14.09 22.00 0.52
CA SER A 85 -12.93 21.42 1.20
C SER A 85 -13.39 20.23 2.05
N PRO A 86 -13.60 19.04 1.47
CA PRO A 86 -13.61 17.84 2.27
C PRO A 86 -12.19 17.62 2.78
N VAL A 87 -12.08 17.36 4.08
CA VAL A 87 -10.86 16.92 4.75
C VAL A 87 -10.16 15.88 3.87
N CYS A 88 -9.03 16.24 3.26
CA CYS A 88 -8.36 15.48 2.21
C CYS A 88 -8.24 13.95 2.44
N PRO A 89 -7.96 13.44 3.65
CA PRO A 89 -8.02 12.01 3.96
C PRO A 89 -9.33 11.31 3.53
N SER A 90 -10.46 12.01 3.55
CA SER A 90 -11.78 11.48 3.18
C SER A 90 -11.95 11.23 1.67
N GLN A 91 -11.04 11.75 0.86
CA GLN A 91 -11.08 11.64 -0.60
C GLN A 91 -10.44 10.34 -1.12
N TYR A 92 -9.78 9.60 -0.23
CA TYR A 92 -9.13 8.33 -0.53
C TYR A 92 -10.12 7.16 -0.45
N TYR A 93 -10.11 6.30 -1.47
CA TYR A 93 -10.96 5.12 -1.59
C TYR A 93 -10.12 3.88 -1.93
N TRP A 94 -10.60 2.71 -1.50
CA TRP A 94 -9.96 1.44 -1.80
C TRP A 94 -10.38 0.94 -3.20
N LEU A 95 -9.42 0.44 -3.98
CA LEU A 95 -9.65 -0.07 -5.34
C LEU A 95 -10.56 -1.30 -5.39
N ASP A 96 -10.56 -2.11 -4.32
CA ASP A 96 -11.42 -3.29 -4.17
C ASP A 96 -12.86 -2.94 -3.73
N GLY A 97 -13.16 -1.65 -3.55
CA GLY A 97 -14.47 -1.18 -3.09
C GLY A 97 -14.70 -1.32 -1.58
N SER A 98 -13.69 -1.74 -0.80
CA SER A 98 -13.77 -1.83 0.65
C SER A 98 -14.18 -0.50 1.27
N LYS A 99 -15.04 -0.56 2.30
CA LYS A 99 -15.48 0.60 3.10
C LYS A 99 -14.66 0.75 4.38
N ALA A 100 -13.51 0.09 4.46
CA ALA A 100 -12.63 0.13 5.61
C ALA A 100 -12.29 1.56 6.03
N LYS A 101 -12.44 1.83 7.33
CA LYS A 101 -12.16 3.12 7.96
C LYS A 101 -10.80 3.18 8.65
N TYR A 102 -10.16 2.04 8.86
CA TYR A 102 -8.82 1.97 9.44
C TYR A 102 -7.83 2.76 8.58
N ARG A 103 -7.01 3.58 9.22
CA ARG A 103 -5.95 4.38 8.58
C ARG A 103 -4.72 4.34 9.47
N ASN A 104 -3.56 4.12 8.87
CA ASN A 104 -2.26 4.15 9.55
C ASN A 104 -1.34 5.18 8.89
N TRP A 105 -1.87 6.38 8.62
CA TRP A 105 -1.11 7.47 8.05
C TRP A 105 0.09 7.82 8.93
N HIS A 106 1.18 8.19 8.29
CA HIS A 106 2.25 8.94 8.94
C HIS A 106 1.71 10.27 9.49
N TRP A 107 2.37 10.84 10.50
CA TRP A 107 1.80 11.93 11.33
C TRP A 107 1.41 13.21 10.55
N ASP A 108 2.06 13.47 9.42
CA ASP A 108 1.77 14.61 8.53
C ASP A 108 1.15 14.19 7.18
N GLU A 109 0.71 12.94 7.06
CA GLU A 109 0.17 12.39 5.82
C GLU A 109 -1.36 12.18 5.89
N PRO A 110 -2.08 12.21 4.75
CA PRO A 110 -1.60 12.49 3.39
C PRO A 110 -1.21 13.97 3.18
N SER A 111 -0.21 14.23 2.33
CA SER A 111 0.28 15.57 1.95
C SER A 111 -0.75 16.36 1.14
N CYS A 112 -1.71 15.67 0.51
CA CYS A 112 -2.82 16.26 -0.22
C CYS A 112 -2.43 17.08 -1.45
N GLY A 113 -1.17 16.98 -1.90
CA GLY A 113 -0.61 17.66 -3.07
C GLY A 113 -0.95 16.95 -4.38
N GLY A 114 0.03 16.82 -5.29
CA GLY A 114 -0.13 16.06 -6.54
C GLY A 114 -0.08 14.53 -6.34
N GLU A 115 0.27 14.09 -5.14
CA GLU A 115 0.40 12.70 -4.74
C GLU A 115 -0.97 12.13 -4.40
N MET A 116 -1.27 10.95 -4.94
CA MET A 116 -2.64 10.41 -4.93
C MET A 116 -2.70 8.91 -4.70
N CYS A 117 -1.55 8.22 -4.71
CA CYS A 117 -1.46 6.78 -4.56
C CYS A 117 -0.70 6.46 -3.29
N VAL A 118 -1.10 5.42 -2.56
CA VAL A 118 -0.59 5.21 -1.20
C VAL A 118 0.38 4.05 -1.14
N VAL A 119 1.47 4.24 -0.41
CA VAL A 119 2.44 3.19 -0.09
C VAL A 119 2.46 2.88 1.41
N LEU A 120 2.88 1.67 1.75
CA LEU A 120 3.54 1.38 3.03
C LEU A 120 5.00 1.84 2.92
N TYR A 121 5.41 2.75 3.79
CA TYR A 121 6.81 3.17 3.90
C TYR A 121 7.70 1.99 4.32
N TYR A 122 8.79 1.75 3.60
CA TYR A 122 9.69 0.64 3.95
C TYR A 122 11.15 0.96 3.62
N GLN A 123 11.86 1.49 4.62
CA GLN A 123 13.29 1.73 4.58
C GLN A 123 13.96 1.17 5.86
N PRO A 124 14.11 -0.15 5.98
CA PRO A 124 14.73 -0.78 7.15
C PRO A 124 16.21 -0.38 7.36
N SER A 125 16.90 0.17 6.37
CA SER A 125 18.27 0.69 6.54
C SER A 125 18.33 2.09 7.16
N ALA A 126 17.21 2.80 7.25
CA ALA A 126 17.17 4.17 7.74
C ALA A 126 17.51 4.24 9.25
N PRO A 127 18.19 5.30 9.71
CA PRO A 127 18.54 5.47 11.12
C PRO A 127 17.29 5.42 12.04
N PRO A 128 17.38 4.80 13.23
CA PRO A 128 16.28 4.72 14.22
C PRO A 128 15.77 6.08 14.71
N ASP A 129 16.56 7.12 14.45
CA ASP A 129 16.53 8.43 15.09
C ASP A 129 15.36 9.27 14.59
N GLU A 130 14.91 9.08 13.34
CA GLU A 130 13.78 9.77 12.73
C GLU A 130 12.95 8.84 11.83
N ASP A 131 13.51 8.30 10.75
CA ASP A 131 12.75 7.55 9.73
C ASP A 131 12.47 6.08 10.08
N GLY A 132 13.33 5.45 10.89
CA GLY A 132 13.13 4.07 11.33
C GLY A 132 11.87 3.87 12.19
N ARG A 133 11.33 4.95 12.78
CA ARG A 133 10.08 4.93 13.58
C ARG A 133 8.81 4.83 12.73
N PHE A 134 8.92 5.09 11.43
CA PHE A 134 7.76 5.21 10.54
C PHE A 134 7.56 4.00 9.62
N LEU A 135 8.35 2.93 9.83
CA LEU A 135 8.24 1.70 9.06
C LEU A 135 6.78 1.22 9.02
N PHE A 136 6.27 1.01 7.80
CA PHE A 136 4.90 0.62 7.46
C PHE A 136 3.77 1.62 7.73
N GLN A 137 4.08 2.83 8.19
CA GLN A 137 3.11 3.92 8.13
C GLN A 137 2.84 4.31 6.68
N TRP A 138 1.66 4.84 6.44
CA TRP A 138 1.17 5.11 5.10
C TRP A 138 1.59 6.51 4.67
N ASN A 139 2.07 6.60 3.44
CA ASN A 139 2.44 7.85 2.79
C ASN A 139 1.69 7.96 1.46
N ASP A 140 1.21 9.16 1.09
CA ASP A 140 0.81 9.39 -0.29
C ASP A 140 2.05 9.64 -1.17
N ASN A 141 2.00 9.17 -2.40
CA ASN A 141 3.13 9.18 -3.31
C ASN A 141 2.62 9.43 -4.73
N ASN A 142 3.51 9.95 -5.58
CA ASN A 142 3.28 10.07 -7.01
C ASN A 142 3.00 8.69 -7.62
N CYS A 143 1.82 8.51 -8.22
CA CYS A 143 1.40 7.23 -8.82
C CYS A 143 2.36 6.69 -9.88
N ASN A 144 3.18 7.56 -10.50
CA ASN A 144 4.20 7.18 -11.49
C ASN A 144 5.52 6.73 -10.88
N SER A 145 5.70 6.84 -9.56
CA SER A 145 6.85 6.28 -8.84
C SER A 145 6.91 4.77 -9.00
N LYS A 146 8.12 4.19 -8.96
CA LYS A 146 8.32 2.75 -9.13
C LYS A 146 8.58 2.07 -7.80
N ASN A 147 7.59 1.36 -7.28
CA ASN A 147 7.64 0.71 -5.97
C ASN A 147 7.40 -0.81 -6.04
N ASN A 148 7.65 -1.49 -4.92
CA ASN A 148 7.14 -2.84 -4.68
C ASN A 148 5.63 -2.78 -4.48
N PHE A 149 4.95 -3.92 -4.30
CA PHE A 149 3.50 -3.91 -4.11
C PHE A 149 2.99 -5.14 -3.36
N VAL A 150 1.82 -5.00 -2.74
CA VAL A 150 1.13 -6.10 -2.07
C VAL A 150 -0.24 -6.31 -2.71
N CYS A 151 -0.53 -7.55 -3.11
CA CYS A 151 -1.86 -7.94 -3.58
C CYS A 151 -2.64 -8.66 -2.48
N LYS A 152 -3.95 -8.47 -2.43
CA LYS A 152 -4.91 -9.21 -1.62
C LYS A 152 -5.88 -9.99 -2.52
N TYR A 153 -6.21 -11.20 -2.12
CA TYR A 153 -7.07 -12.13 -2.84
C TYR A 153 -8.17 -12.61 -1.89
N SER A 154 -9.34 -11.99 -2.01
CA SER A 154 -10.47 -12.18 -1.10
C SER A 154 -11.33 -13.40 -1.45
N GLU A 155 -11.30 -13.85 -2.70
CA GLU A 155 -12.14 -14.92 -3.26
C GLU A 155 -11.41 -16.08 -3.87
#